data_AF-A0A3P7M7L4-F1
#
_entry.id   AF-A0A3P7M7L4-F1
#
_cell.length_a   1.000
_cell.length_b   1.000
_cell.length_c   1.000
_cell.angle_alpha   90.00
_cell.angle_beta   90.00
_cell.angle_gamma   90.00
#
_symmetry.space_group_name_H-M   'P 1'
#
loop_
_entity.id
_entity.type
_entity.pdbx_description
1 polymer ?
#
loop_
_entity_poly.entity_id
_entity_poly.type
_entity_poly.pdbx_seq_one_letter_code
_entity_poly.pdbx_strand_id
1 'polypeptide(L)'
;MARISAEYGGSIHPVSRLEMIQNARKKSPPSYHPCPVEERLTPAESTNRKLVLANKTKLLRYSCTVNDITVFGAVSRSAKLAKLTAAEAALEHLGLLVRAPPKRMPRPILKLAVVNSRKGE
;
A
#
# COMPACT_ATOMS: atom_id res chain seq x y z
N MET A 1 18.41 -27.50 -1.97
CA MET A 1 17.39 -26.56 -2.47
C MET A 1 16.55 -26.09 -1.29
N ALA A 2 16.67 -24.82 -0.90
CA ALA A 2 15.91 -24.29 0.24
C ALA A 2 14.46 -24.01 -0.20
N ARG A 3 13.51 -24.80 0.30
CA ARG A 3 12.08 -24.49 0.25
C ARG A 3 11.87 -23.22 1.07
N ILE A 4 11.67 -22.09 0.41
CA ILE A 4 11.36 -20.83 1.10
C ILE A 4 9.93 -20.96 1.59
N SER A 5 9.78 -21.38 2.84
CA SER A 5 8.50 -21.58 3.52
C SER A 5 7.63 -20.33 3.41
N ALA A 6 6.33 -20.54 3.16
CA ALA A 6 5.29 -19.53 3.27
C ALA A 6 5.12 -18.96 4.70
N GLU A 7 5.96 -19.39 5.66
CA GLU A 7 5.93 -19.05 7.08
C GLU A 7 6.46 -17.65 7.42
N TYR A 8 7.13 -16.94 6.49
CA TYR A 8 7.57 -15.55 6.72
C TYR A 8 6.42 -14.52 6.63
N GLY A 9 5.18 -14.95 6.87
CA GLY A 9 3.95 -14.16 6.71
C GLY A 9 3.57 -13.29 7.91
N GLY A 10 4.08 -13.54 9.10
CA GLY A 10 3.71 -12.79 10.30
C GLY A 10 4.90 -12.10 10.96
N SER A 11 4.85 -10.77 11.10
CA SER A 11 5.74 -9.88 11.89
C SER A 11 7.03 -9.32 11.26
N ILE A 12 7.46 -9.71 10.06
CA ILE A 12 8.69 -9.14 9.46
C ILE A 12 8.36 -7.90 8.61
N HIS A 13 9.09 -6.80 8.84
CA HIS A 13 9.00 -5.55 8.09
C HIS A 13 9.18 -5.81 6.56
N PRO A 14 8.32 -5.26 5.67
CA PRO A 14 8.32 -5.59 4.23
C PRO A 14 9.68 -5.43 3.54
N VAL A 15 10.44 -4.40 3.90
CA VAL A 15 11.81 -4.16 3.37
C VAL A 15 12.74 -5.32 3.73
N SER A 16 12.81 -5.68 5.01
CA SER A 16 13.66 -6.78 5.49
C SER A 16 13.23 -8.11 4.90
N ARG A 17 11.92 -8.32 4.77
CA ARG A 17 11.38 -9.53 4.13
C ARG A 17 11.82 -9.65 2.67
N LEU A 18 11.76 -8.55 1.91
CA LEU A 18 12.20 -8.54 0.51
C LEU A 18 13.71 -8.82 0.37
N GLU A 19 14.54 -8.22 1.24
CA GLU A 19 15.98 -8.48 1.28
C GLU A 19 16.29 -9.96 1.59
N MET A 20 15.64 -10.54 2.61
CA MET A 20 15.80 -11.94 2.96
C MET A 20 15.42 -12.87 1.79
N ILE A 21 14.33 -12.58 1.08
CA ILE A 21 13.90 -13.37 -0.07
C ILE A 21 14.94 -13.32 -1.19
N GLN A 22 15.49 -12.14 -1.48
CA GLN A 22 16.52 -11.98 -2.51
C GLN A 22 17.80 -12.75 -2.14
N ASN A 23 18.24 -12.63 -0.89
CA ASN A 23 19.38 -13.37 -0.36
C ASN A 23 19.16 -14.90 -0.44
N ALA A 24 17.99 -15.38 -0.03
CA ALA A 24 17.63 -16.80 -0.09
C ALA A 24 17.61 -17.34 -1.53
N ARG A 25 17.28 -16.49 -2.51
CA ARG A 25 17.27 -16.82 -3.93
C ARG A 25 18.63 -16.60 -4.62
N LYS A 26 19.67 -16.19 -3.88
CA LYS A 26 21.01 -15.84 -4.42
C LYS A 26 20.93 -14.79 -5.53
N LYS A 27 20.05 -13.82 -5.38
CA LYS A 27 19.83 -12.73 -6.33
C LYS A 27 20.36 -11.40 -5.76
N SER A 28 20.38 -10.37 -6.60
CA SER A 28 20.80 -9.03 -6.20
C SER A 28 19.86 -8.44 -5.13
N PRO A 29 20.40 -7.64 -4.20
CA PRO A 29 19.58 -6.97 -3.21
C PRO A 29 18.62 -5.97 -3.87
N PRO A 30 17.44 -5.74 -3.29
CA PRO A 30 16.48 -4.76 -3.81
C PRO A 30 17.07 -3.34 -3.69
N SER A 31 16.97 -2.56 -4.77
CA SER A 31 17.40 -1.15 -4.78
C SER A 31 16.21 -0.22 -4.58
N TYR A 32 16.38 0.84 -3.79
CA TYR A 32 15.33 1.83 -3.52
C TYR A 32 15.78 3.22 -3.92
N HIS A 33 14.98 3.91 -4.72
CA HIS A 33 15.28 5.27 -5.15
C HIS A 33 14.10 6.22 -4.89
N PRO A 34 14.34 7.43 -4.36
CA PRO A 34 13.30 8.43 -4.24
C PRO A 34 12.92 8.94 -5.64
N CYS A 35 11.63 8.91 -5.97
CA CYS A 35 11.09 9.48 -7.19
C CYS A 35 10.42 10.82 -6.87
N PRO A 36 10.74 11.91 -7.60
CA PRO A 36 10.02 13.15 -7.46
C PRO A 36 8.57 12.96 -7.90
N VAL A 37 7.63 13.38 -7.06
CA VAL A 37 6.22 13.50 -7.44
C VAL A 37 6.04 14.92 -7.94
N GLU A 38 5.87 15.11 -9.25
CA GLU A 38 5.35 16.39 -9.73
C GLU A 38 3.93 16.54 -9.20
N GLU A 39 3.75 17.49 -8.29
CA GLU A 39 2.43 17.94 -7.85
C GLU A 39 1.79 18.70 -9.02
N ARG A 40 1.30 17.97 -10.04
CA ARG A 40 0.47 18.57 -11.08
C ARG A 40 -0.91 18.84 -10.48
N LEU A 41 -0.99 19.92 -9.71
CA LEU A 41 -2.23 20.55 -9.32
C LEU A 41 -3.02 20.80 -10.60
N THR A 42 -4.18 20.18 -10.72
CA THR A 42 -5.10 20.48 -11.81
C THR A 42 -5.52 21.95 -11.73
N PRO A 43 -5.79 22.63 -12.86
CA PRO A 43 -6.13 24.06 -12.87
C PRO A 43 -7.32 24.45 -11.97
N ALA A 44 -8.17 23.48 -11.62
CA ALA A 44 -9.35 23.64 -10.78
C ALA A 44 -9.06 24.04 -9.32
N GLU A 45 -7.84 23.85 -8.82
CA GLU A 45 -7.46 24.17 -7.42
C GLU A 45 -6.73 25.51 -7.26
N SER A 46 -6.63 26.33 -8.31
CA SER A 46 -5.83 27.56 -8.28
C SER A 46 -6.49 28.76 -7.59
N THR A 47 -7.81 28.73 -7.36
CA THR A 47 -8.59 29.90 -6.89
C THR A 47 -8.55 30.14 -5.38
N ASN A 48 -7.99 29.24 -4.56
CA ASN A 48 -7.92 29.39 -3.10
C ASN A 48 -6.49 29.62 -2.56
N ARG A 49 -5.59 30.17 -3.39
CA ARG A 49 -4.16 30.32 -3.07
C ARG A 49 -3.78 31.63 -2.38
N LYS A 50 -4.34 31.91 -1.19
CA LYS A 50 -3.76 32.96 -0.32
C LYS A 50 -3.52 32.55 1.14
N LEU A 51 -3.84 31.33 1.55
CA LEU A 51 -3.67 30.90 2.96
C LEU A 51 -2.86 29.60 3.18
N VAL A 52 -2.46 28.87 2.13
CA VAL A 52 -1.77 27.57 2.27
C VAL A 52 -0.32 27.61 1.77
N LEU A 53 0.40 28.71 2.04
CA LEU A 53 1.83 28.79 1.74
C LEU A 53 2.72 28.28 2.90
N ALA A 54 2.13 27.89 4.03
CA ALA A 54 2.87 27.58 5.27
C ALA A 54 3.04 26.08 5.59
N ASN A 55 2.62 25.15 4.74
CA ASN A 55 2.84 23.72 5.00
C ASN A 55 2.94 22.87 3.72
N LYS A 56 3.86 23.23 2.82
CA LYS A 56 4.24 22.39 1.66
C LYS A 56 4.99 21.14 2.15
N THR A 57 4.27 20.20 2.75
CA THR A 57 4.83 18.87 3.03
C THR A 57 5.05 18.16 1.70
N LYS A 58 6.30 18.22 1.22
CA LYS A 58 6.75 17.59 -0.03
C LYS A 58 6.29 16.14 -0.05
N LEU A 59 5.39 15.80 -0.98
CA LEU A 59 4.98 14.43 -1.21
C LEU A 59 6.16 13.64 -1.78
N LEU A 60 6.40 12.46 -1.23
CA LEU A 60 7.50 11.58 -1.58
C LEU A 60 6.95 10.29 -2.16
N ARG A 61 7.62 9.76 -3.17
CA ARG A 61 7.41 8.41 -3.69
C ARG A 61 8.75 7.71 -3.75
N TYR A 62 8.75 6.41 -3.52
CA TYR A 62 9.94 5.57 -3.73
C TYR A 62 9.64 4.55 -4.82
N SER A 63 10.63 4.29 -5.67
CA SER A 63 10.68 3.10 -6.49
C SER A 63 11.49 2.01 -5.79
N CYS A 64 11.14 0.76 -6.07
CA CYS A 64 11.90 -0.43 -5.68
C CYS A 64 12.22 -1.22 -6.94
N THR A 65 13.50 -1.48 -7.19
CA THR A 65 13.97 -2.31 -8.30
C THR A 65 14.37 -3.67 -7.77
N VAL A 66 13.79 -4.72 -8.36
CA VAL A 66 13.95 -6.12 -7.93
C VAL A 66 13.86 -7.05 -9.15
N ASN A 67 14.84 -7.93 -9.35
CA ASN A 67 14.90 -8.84 -10.51
C ASN A 67 14.66 -8.13 -11.86
N ASP A 68 15.30 -6.98 -12.08
CA ASP A 68 15.17 -6.14 -13.28
C ASP A 68 13.80 -5.46 -13.46
N ILE A 69 12.90 -5.61 -12.49
CA ILE A 69 11.58 -4.97 -12.49
C ILE A 69 11.61 -3.78 -11.54
N THR A 70 11.13 -2.63 -11.99
CA THR A 70 10.96 -1.45 -11.13
C THR A 70 9.49 -1.24 -10.83
N VAL A 71 9.14 -1.23 -9.55
CA VAL A 71 7.79 -0.94 -9.06
C VAL A 71 7.78 0.36 -8.27
N PHE A 72 6.62 1.01 -8.21
CA PHE A 72 6.45 2.28 -7.50
C PHE A 72 5.54 2.09 -6.29
N GLY A 73 6.00 2.57 -5.13
CA GLY A 73 5.20 2.63 -3.91
C GLY A 73 4.09 3.68 -3.97
N ALA A 74 3.31 3.76 -2.90
CA ALA A 74 2.33 4.82 -2.73
C ALA A 74 3.02 6.17 -2.44
N VAL A 75 2.35 7.25 -2.81
CA VAL A 75 2.81 8.60 -2.47
C VAL A 75 2.52 8.85 -0.98
N SER A 76 3.51 9.32 -0.23
CA SER A 76 3.38 9.60 1.20
C SER A 76 4.20 10.82 1.62
N ARG A 77 3.81 11.44 2.73
CA ARG A 77 4.58 12.51 3.38
C ARG A 77 5.78 11.96 4.18
N SER A 78 5.80 10.66 4.47
CA SER A 78 6.88 10.01 5.22
C SER A 78 7.75 9.17 4.28
N ALA A 79 9.05 9.45 4.25
CA ALA A 79 10.01 8.64 3.49
C ALA A 79 10.01 7.17 3.92
N LYS A 80 9.85 6.90 5.23
CA LYS A 80 9.76 5.54 5.76
C LYS A 80 8.54 4.80 5.21
N LEU A 81 7.38 5.45 5.19
CA LEU A 81 6.14 4.86 4.68
C LEU A 81 6.19 4.70 3.15
N ALA A 82 6.74 5.68 2.42
CA ALA A 82 6.93 5.58 0.98
C ALA A 82 7.85 4.40 0.60
N LYS A 83 8.95 4.20 1.34
CA LYS A 83 9.84 3.05 1.15
C LYS A 83 9.16 1.72 1.50
N LEU A 84 8.40 1.68 2.61
CA LEU A 84 7.64 0.51 3.02
C LEU A 84 6.63 0.08 1.95
N THR A 85 5.84 1.02 1.45
CA THR A 85 4.84 0.73 0.40
C THR A 85 5.48 0.31 -0.92
N ALA A 86 6.67 0.82 -1.26
CA ALA A 86 7.42 0.34 -2.42
C ALA A 86 7.88 -1.12 -2.24
N ALA A 87 8.30 -1.50 -1.04
CA ALA A 87 8.66 -2.88 -0.72
C ALA A 87 7.43 -3.81 -0.75
N GLU A 88 6.28 -3.36 -0.26
CA GLU A 88 5.02 -4.11 -0.36
C GLU A 88 4.60 -4.34 -1.81
N ALA A 89 4.67 -3.29 -2.65
CA ALA A 89 4.38 -3.41 -4.08
C ALA A 89 5.32 -4.41 -4.77
N ALA A 90 6.60 -4.45 -4.37
CA ALA A 90 7.56 -5.42 -4.90
C ALA A 90 7.22 -6.84 -4.45
N LEU A 91 6.86 -7.04 -3.18
CA LEU A 91 6.42 -8.34 -2.67
C LEU A 91 5.13 -8.81 -3.35
N GLU A 92 4.19 -7.91 -3.63
CA GLU A 92 2.95 -8.19 -4.36
C GLU A 92 3.24 -8.61 -5.79
N HIS A 93 4.12 -7.87 -6.48
CA HIS A 93 4.53 -8.20 -7.85
C HIS A 93 5.24 -9.56 -7.94
N LEU A 94 5.98 -9.96 -6.90
CA LEU A 94 6.60 -11.28 -6.81
C LEU A 94 5.63 -12.40 -6.42
N GLY A 95 4.35 -12.09 -6.13
CA GLY A 95 3.35 -13.05 -5.66
C GLY A 95 3.60 -13.55 -4.23
N LEU A 96 4.35 -12.78 -3.43
CA LEU A 96 4.80 -13.17 -2.08
C LEU A 96 4.09 -12.38 -0.97
N LEU A 97 3.33 -11.35 -1.32
CA LEU A 97 2.54 -10.59 -0.36
C LEU A 97 1.29 -11.38 0.03
N VAL A 98 1.39 -12.14 1.12
CA VAL A 98 0.24 -12.75 1.79
C VAL A 98 -0.43 -11.66 2.61
N ARG A 99 -1.33 -10.88 2.00
CA ARG A 99 -2.27 -10.08 2.79
C ARG A 99 -3.28 -11.05 3.40
N ALA A 100 -3.43 -11.01 4.72
CA ALA A 100 -4.58 -11.67 5.33
C ALA A 100 -5.83 -11.17 4.60
N PRO A 101 -6.73 -12.07 4.14
CA PRO A 101 -7.95 -11.61 3.49
C PRO A 101 -8.64 -10.64 4.45
N PRO A 102 -9.13 -9.49 3.97
CA PRO A 102 -9.84 -8.56 4.83
C PRO A 102 -10.93 -9.34 5.55
N LYS A 103 -10.90 -9.36 6.89
CA LYS A 103 -11.97 -9.95 7.69
C LYS A 103 -13.26 -9.30 7.19
N ARG A 104 -14.04 -10.03 6.39
CA ARG A 104 -15.35 -9.58 5.94
C ARG A 104 -16.16 -9.40 7.22
N MET A 105 -16.32 -8.15 7.65
CA MET A 105 -17.25 -7.87 8.74
C MET A 105 -18.62 -8.38 8.27
N PRO A 106 -19.30 -9.21 9.07
CA PRO A 106 -20.66 -9.59 8.74
C PRO A 106 -21.47 -8.30 8.63
N ARG A 107 -22.08 -8.07 7.47
CA ARG A 107 -23.01 -6.96 7.29
C ARG A 107 -24.12 -7.10 8.34
N PRO A 108 -24.49 -6.05 9.09
CA PRO A 108 -25.64 -6.15 9.97
C PRO A 108 -26.86 -6.47 9.09
N ILE A 109 -27.49 -7.61 9.36
CA ILE A 109 -28.78 -7.96 8.77
C ILE A 109 -29.76 -6.94 9.34
N LEU A 110 -30.08 -5.91 8.56
CA LEU A 110 -31.19 -5.02 8.85
C LEU A 110 -32.44 -5.89 8.84
N LYS A 111 -32.92 -6.28 10.03
CA LYS A 111 -34.25 -6.86 10.21
C LYS A 111 -35.26 -5.80 9.75
N LEU A 112 -35.75 -5.96 8.52
CA LEU A 112 -36.87 -5.20 8.01
C LEU A 112 -38.10 -5.59 8.85
N ALA A 113 -38.49 -4.73 9.78
CA ALA A 113 -39.74 -4.89 10.50
C ALA A 113 -40.88 -4.73 9.48
N VAL A 114 -41.48 -5.87 9.11
CA VAL A 114 -42.74 -5.88 8.36
C VAL A 114 -43.80 -5.35 9.31
N VAL A 115 -44.14 -4.07 9.17
CA VAL A 115 -45.34 -3.49 9.77
C VAL A 115 -46.53 -4.05 9.01
N ASN A 116 -47.16 -5.08 9.57
CA ASN A 116 -48.46 -5.54 9.10
C ASN A 116 -49.50 -4.54 9.58
N SER A 117 -49.78 -3.53 8.74
CA SER A 117 -51.04 -2.79 8.81
C SER A 117 -52.16 -3.74 8.40
N ARG A 118 -52.92 -4.28 9.36
CA ARG A 118 -54.26 -4.80 9.09
C ARG A 118 -55.30 -3.83 9.63
N LYS A 119 -56.18 -3.48 8.69
CA LYS A 119 -57.31 -2.56 8.72
C LYS A 119 -58.59 -3.41 8.79
N GLY A 120 -59.61 -2.95 9.51
CA GLY A 120 -60.95 -3.54 9.59
C GLY A 120 -61.16 -4.31 10.90
N GLU A 121 -62.20 -4.08 11.71
CA GLU A 121 -63.50 -3.43 11.50
C GLU A 121 -63.88 -2.54 12.70
#